data_AF-A0AA90PQU7-F1
#
_entry.id   AF-A0AA90PQU7-F1
#
_cell.length_a   1.000
_cell.length_b   1.000
_cell.length_c   1.000
_cell.angle_alpha   90.00
_cell.angle_beta   90.00
_cell.angle_gamma   90.00
#
_symmetry.space_group_name_H-M   'P 1'
#
loop_
_entity.id
_entity.type
_entity.pdbx_description
1 polymer ?
#
loop_
_entity_poly.entity_id
_entity_poly.type
_entity_poly.pdbx_seq_one_letter_code
_entity_poly.pdbx_strand_id
1 'polypeptide(L)'
;MDAIYREWFKTDTVKVKVELEKSDEFLDAAEIAELTGAPKDSDIVVSRVGDVIQFRISNPIFAEDMFRYLTADADGVSYYLTNVVMVLKDEFTKMGIGPRCVVKVLSQYVREKGIEL
;
A
#
# COMPACT_ATOMS: atom_id res chain seq x y z
N MET A 1 4.07 -19.19 -1.55
CA MET A 1 3.99 -17.99 -2.41
C MET A 1 4.37 -18.43 -3.82
N ASP A 2 3.47 -18.28 -4.80
CA ASP A 2 3.68 -18.82 -6.16
C ASP A 2 4.71 -17.98 -6.96
N ALA A 3 5.18 -18.53 -8.08
CA ALA A 3 6.21 -17.92 -8.92
C ALA A 3 5.75 -16.61 -9.59
N ILE A 4 4.48 -16.51 -9.98
CA ILE A 4 3.85 -15.33 -10.57
C ILE A 4 3.82 -14.21 -9.52
N TYR A 5 3.47 -14.51 -8.27
CA TYR A 5 3.52 -13.53 -7.20
C TYR A 5 4.94 -12.97 -7.00
N ARG A 6 5.97 -13.81 -7.00
CA ARG A 6 7.36 -13.33 -6.86
C ARG A 6 7.85 -12.50 -8.05
N GLU A 7 7.30 -12.76 -9.24
CA GLU A 7 7.63 -12.01 -10.44
C GLU A 7 7.08 -10.58 -10.41
N TRP A 8 5.86 -10.42 -9.88
CA TRP A 8 5.13 -9.16 -9.88
C TRP A 8 5.32 -8.32 -8.62
N PHE A 9 5.73 -8.90 -7.50
CA PHE A 9 5.88 -8.19 -6.22
C PHE A 9 7.34 -8.17 -5.77
N LYS A 10 8.12 -7.27 -6.40
CA LYS A 10 9.54 -7.04 -6.11
C LYS A 10 9.71 -5.68 -5.43
N THR A 11 9.74 -5.67 -4.10
CA THR A 11 9.71 -4.44 -3.28
C THR A 11 10.93 -3.54 -3.51
N ASP A 12 12.08 -4.10 -3.91
CA ASP A 12 13.31 -3.38 -4.25
C ASP A 12 13.19 -2.49 -5.51
N THR A 13 12.20 -2.75 -6.35
CA THR A 13 11.92 -1.92 -7.55
C THR A 13 10.89 -0.81 -7.30
N VAL A 14 10.24 -0.83 -6.12
CA VAL A 14 9.21 0.14 -5.76
C VAL A 14 9.86 1.39 -5.18
N LYS A 15 9.47 2.56 -5.67
CA LYS A 15 9.94 3.85 -5.15
C LYS A 15 8.91 4.41 -4.19
N VAL A 16 9.35 4.86 -3.03
CA VAL A 16 8.47 5.39 -1.99
C VAL A 16 8.89 6.81 -1.65
N LYS A 17 7.91 7.73 -1.63
CA LYS A 17 8.05 9.09 -1.12
C LYS A 17 7.09 9.29 0.04
N VAL A 18 7.63 9.64 1.22
CA VAL A 18 6.84 9.92 2.42
C VAL A 18 6.70 11.44 2.57
N GLU A 19 5.46 11.93 2.53
CA GLU A 19 5.08 13.34 2.70
C GLU A 19 4.29 13.52 4.01
N LEU A 20 4.85 13.00 5.11
CA LEU A 20 4.31 13.12 6.47
C LEU A 20 5.20 14.04 7.31
N GLU A 21 4.63 14.79 8.26
CA GLU A 21 5.39 15.71 9.12
C GLU A 21 6.44 15.00 10.00
N LYS A 22 6.18 13.75 10.38
CA LYS A 22 7.10 12.87 11.12
C LYS A 22 7.47 11.63 10.30
N SER A 23 7.99 11.84 9.09
CA SER A 23 8.37 10.74 8.18
C SER A 23 9.33 9.73 8.79
N ASP A 24 10.21 10.18 9.69
CA ASP A 24 11.29 9.37 10.27
C ASP A 24 10.81 8.38 11.34
N GLU A 25 9.61 8.61 11.88
CA GLU A 25 8.96 7.74 12.88
C GLU A 25 7.95 6.77 12.22
N PHE A 26 7.79 6.84 10.89
CA PHE A 26 6.87 5.97 10.14
C PHE A 26 7.56 4.68 9.65
N LEU A 27 6.85 3.92 8.82
CA LEU A 27 7.39 2.73 8.15
C LEU A 27 8.48 3.10 7.13
N ASP A 28 9.47 2.23 6.98
CA ASP A 28 10.46 2.38 5.93
C ASP A 28 9.89 2.06 4.53
N ALA A 29 10.65 2.39 3.48
CA ALA A 29 10.20 2.20 2.10
C ALA A 29 9.89 0.73 1.76
N ALA A 30 10.63 -0.24 2.31
CA ALA A 30 10.41 -1.65 2.05
C ALA A 30 9.15 -2.16 2.77
N GLU A 31 8.96 -1.73 4.02
CA GLU A 31 7.76 -1.99 4.83
C GLU A 31 6.51 -1.42 4.14
N ILE A 32 6.58 -0.19 3.59
CA ILE A 32 5.48 0.43 2.83
C ILE A 32 5.17 -0.34 1.55
N ALA A 33 6.19 -0.72 0.78
CA ALA A 33 5.99 -1.49 -0.45
C ALA A 33 5.34 -2.85 -0.17
N GLU A 34 5.75 -3.54 0.90
CA GLU A 34 5.15 -4.80 1.32
C GLU A 34 3.72 -4.61 1.84
N LEU A 35 3.50 -3.61 2.69
CA LEU A 35 2.19 -3.28 3.26
C LEU A 35 1.16 -3.01 2.16
N THR A 36 1.55 -2.16 1.20
CA THR A 36 0.68 -1.76 0.10
C THR A 36 0.51 -2.84 -0.95
N GLY A 37 1.33 -3.89 -0.96
CA GLY A 37 1.32 -4.89 -2.02
C GLY A 37 1.36 -4.20 -3.39
N ALA A 38 2.24 -3.21 -3.55
CA ALA A 38 2.40 -2.54 -4.83
C ALA A 38 3.12 -3.50 -5.80
N PRO A 39 2.71 -3.56 -7.08
CA PRO A 39 3.46 -4.27 -8.10
C PRO A 39 4.88 -3.70 -8.23
N LYS A 40 5.80 -4.48 -8.80
CA LYS A 40 7.13 -4.01 -9.20
C LYS A 40 7.02 -2.73 -10.04
N ASP A 41 8.06 -1.91 -9.97
CA ASP A 41 8.16 -0.65 -10.72
C ASP A 41 7.04 0.37 -10.41
N SER A 42 6.39 0.25 -9.23
CA SER A 42 5.42 1.26 -8.77
C SER A 42 6.10 2.45 -8.12
N ASP A 43 5.47 3.62 -8.24
CA ASP A 43 5.76 4.79 -7.42
C ASP A 43 4.67 4.93 -6.35
N ILE A 44 5.06 5.05 -5.08
CA ILE A 44 4.16 5.23 -3.94
C ILE A 44 4.39 6.61 -3.34
N VAL A 45 3.32 7.39 -3.20
CA VAL A 45 3.29 8.61 -2.40
C VAL A 45 2.46 8.37 -1.15
N VAL A 46 3.08 8.57 0.02
CA VAL A 46 2.44 8.49 1.33
C VAL A 46 2.13 9.89 1.82
N SER A 47 0.87 10.17 2.14
CA SER A 47 0.41 11.51 2.56
C SER A 47 -0.72 11.38 3.58
N ARG A 48 -0.95 12.43 4.37
CA ARG A 48 -2.10 12.48 5.28
C ARG A 48 -3.30 13.16 4.60
N VAL A 49 -4.47 12.56 4.70
CA VAL A 49 -5.74 13.09 4.17
C VAL A 49 -6.79 13.01 5.28
N GLY A 50 -7.07 14.14 5.94
CA GLY A 50 -7.88 14.14 7.16
C GLY A 50 -7.24 13.25 8.22
N ASP A 51 -8.02 12.34 8.80
CA ASP A 51 -7.58 11.46 9.88
C ASP A 51 -6.88 10.17 9.39
N VAL A 52 -6.75 9.98 8.08
CA VAL A 52 -6.20 8.75 7.49
C VAL A 52 -4.83 8.99 6.83
N ILE A 53 -4.02 7.95 6.74
CA ILE A 53 -2.83 7.95 5.87
C ILE A 53 -3.20 7.35 4.53
N GLN A 54 -2.94 8.08 3.46
CA GLN A 54 -3.14 7.67 2.08
C GLN A 54 -1.84 7.16 1.46
N PHE A 55 -1.94 6.02 0.78
CA PHE A 55 -0.98 5.53 -0.19
C PHE A 55 -1.56 5.70 -1.59
N ARG A 56 -0.97 6.59 -2.39
CA ARG A 56 -1.25 6.70 -3.83
C ARG A 56 -0.19 5.92 -4.58
N ILE A 57 -0.62 4.94 -5.37
CA ILE A 57 0.25 3.97 -6.02
C ILE A 57 0.07 4.10 -7.53
N SER A 58 1.10 4.62 -8.19
CA SER A 58 1.15 4.77 -9.65
C SER A 58 1.91 3.59 -10.24
N ASN A 59 1.32 2.90 -11.21
CA ASN A 59 1.97 1.80 -11.93
C ASN A 59 1.44 1.72 -13.37
N PRO A 60 2.28 1.41 -14.37
CA PRO A 60 1.84 1.26 -15.76
C PRO A 60 0.72 0.24 -16.00
N ILE A 61 0.49 -0.73 -15.09
CA ILE A 61 -0.61 -1.69 -15.24
C ILE A 61 -1.98 -1.12 -14.87
N PHE A 62 -2.01 -0.02 -14.12
CA PHE A 62 -3.25 0.64 -13.74
C PHE A 62 -3.66 1.67 -14.81
N ALA A 63 -4.96 1.83 -15.01
CA ALA A 63 -5.52 2.86 -15.87
C ALA A 63 -5.52 4.25 -15.17
N GLU A 64 -5.54 4.23 -13.84
CA GLU A 64 -5.40 5.39 -12.96
C GLU A 64 -4.67 4.99 -11.67
N ASP A 65 -4.26 5.94 -10.84
CA ASP A 65 -3.58 5.63 -9.58
C ASP A 65 -4.46 4.77 -8.66
N MET A 66 -3.84 3.75 -8.03
CA MET A 66 -4.50 2.98 -6.98
C MET A 66 -4.37 3.72 -5.64
N PHE A 67 -5.47 3.83 -4.92
CA PHE A 67 -5.50 4.49 -3.60
C PHE A 67 -5.78 3.47 -2.50
N ARG A 68 -4.94 3.51 -1.45
CA ARG A 68 -5.19 2.78 -0.20
C ARG A 68 -5.16 3.70 0.99
N TYR A 69 -6.08 3.50 1.94
CA TYR A 69 -6.09 4.24 3.21
C TYR A 69 -5.73 3.32 4.36
N LEU A 70 -4.80 3.79 5.20
CA LEU A 70 -4.52 3.25 6.52
C LEU A 70 -5.35 4.01 7.54
N THR A 71 -6.22 3.29 8.24
CA THR A 71 -7.03 3.84 9.33
C THR A 71 -6.75 3.05 10.59
N ALA A 72 -6.67 3.73 11.74
CA ALA A 72 -6.79 3.07 13.03
C ALA A 72 -8.26 2.80 13.35
N ASP A 73 -8.53 1.72 14.07
CA ASP A 73 -9.81 1.52 14.73
C ASP A 73 -10.05 2.59 15.80
N ALA A 74 -11.29 2.76 16.26
CA ALA A 74 -11.65 3.75 17.28
C ALA A 74 -10.85 3.59 18.59
N ASP A 75 -10.38 2.37 18.87
CA ASP A 75 -9.55 2.04 20.04
C ASP A 75 -8.04 2.22 19.79
N GLY A 76 -7.61 2.55 18.57
CA GLY A 76 -6.19 2.72 18.20
C GLY A 76 -5.37 1.42 18.10
N VAL A 77 -6.01 0.26 18.30
CA VAL A 77 -5.32 -1.04 18.44
C VAL A 77 -5.11 -1.77 17.11
N SER A 78 -6.01 -1.57 16.15
CA SER A 78 -6.00 -2.27 14.87
C SER A 78 -5.89 -1.28 13.72
N TYR A 79 -5.07 -1.61 12.73
CA TYR A 79 -4.94 -0.80 11.51
C TYR A 79 -5.50 -1.59 10.33
N TYR A 80 -6.28 -0.90 9.50
CA TYR A 80 -6.91 -1.46 8.31
C TYR A 80 -6.40 -0.77 7.06
N LEU A 81 -6.12 -1.55 6.03
CA LEU A 81 -5.78 -1.06 4.71
C LEU A 81 -6.98 -1.26 3.78
N THR A 82 -7.62 -0.17 3.36
CA THR A 82 -8.77 -0.22 2.44
C THR A 82 -8.35 0.18 1.04
N ASN A 83 -8.63 -0.67 0.04
CA ASN A 83 -8.54 -0.29 -1.37
C ASN A 83 -9.73 0.61 -1.73
N VAL A 84 -9.47 1.83 -2.18
CA VAL A 84 -10.54 2.80 -2.50
C VAL A 84 -10.77 2.91 -3.99
N VAL A 85 -9.71 2.79 -4.80
CA VAL A 85 -9.79 2.77 -6.27
C VAL A 85 -8.76 1.77 -6.78
N MET A 86 -9.19 0.87 -7.66
CA MET A 86 -8.31 -0.01 -8.43
C MET A 86 -8.91 -0.22 -9.82
N VAL A 87 -8.42 0.54 -10.80
CA VAL A 87 -8.82 0.36 -12.20
C VAL A 87 -7.61 -0.14 -12.99
N LEU A 88 -7.68 -1.41 -13.38
CA LEU A 88 -6.69 -2.06 -14.23
C LEU A 88 -6.93 -1.67 -15.69
N LYS A 89 -5.87 -1.56 -16.50
CA LYS A 89 -6.05 -1.42 -17.96
C LYS A 89 -6.68 -2.69 -18.54
N ASP A 90 -7.50 -2.51 -19.58
CA ASP A 90 -8.23 -3.59 -20.26
C ASP A 90 -7.35 -4.75 -20.75
N GLU A 91 -6.10 -4.48 -21.09
CA GLU A 91 -5.16 -5.51 -21.53
C GLU A 91 -4.83 -6.51 -20.40
N PHE A 92 -4.73 -6.04 -19.15
CA PHE A 92 -4.40 -6.88 -18.00
C PHE A 92 -5.62 -7.63 -17.44
N THR A 93 -6.81 -7.04 -17.50
CA THR A 93 -8.05 -7.75 -17.12
C THR A 93 -8.32 -8.93 -18.04
N LYS A 94 -8.01 -8.80 -19.34
CA LYS A 94 -8.09 -9.90 -20.33
C LYS A 94 -7.04 -11.00 -20.11
N MET A 95 -5.97 -10.73 -19.36
CA MET A 95 -4.96 -11.70 -18.95
C MET A 95 -5.31 -12.41 -17.62
N GLY A 96 -6.48 -12.14 -17.05
CA GLY A 96 -6.92 -12.76 -15.78
C GLY A 96 -6.35 -12.10 -14.53
N ILE A 97 -5.73 -10.91 -14.66
CA ILE A 97 -5.29 -10.13 -13.51
C ILE A 97 -6.51 -9.36 -12.99
N GLY A 98 -6.96 -9.69 -11.77
CA GLY A 98 -8.12 -9.07 -11.13
C GLY A 98 -7.77 -8.41 -9.79
N PRO A 99 -8.65 -7.53 -9.28
CA PRO A 99 -8.44 -6.88 -7.99
C PRO A 99 -8.45 -7.91 -6.86
N ARG A 100 -7.35 -8.04 -6.13
CA ARG A 100 -7.30 -8.80 -4.87
C ARG A 100 -7.52 -7.83 -3.72
N CYS A 101 -8.62 -8.00 -2.98
CA CYS A 101 -8.79 -7.35 -1.70
C CYS A 101 -7.91 -8.06 -0.67
N VAL A 102 -6.97 -7.35 -0.05
CA VAL A 102 -6.09 -7.87 0.99
C VAL A 102 -6.48 -7.19 2.29
N VAL A 103 -7.13 -7.93 3.18
CA VAL A 103 -7.36 -7.51 4.57
C VAL A 103 -6.19 -8.06 5.40
N LYS A 104 -5.21 -7.22 5.73
CA LYS A 104 -4.09 -7.58 6.61
C LYS A 104 -4.36 -6.93 7.98
N VAL A 105 -4.50 -7.77 9.02
CA VAL A 105 -4.59 -7.28 10.41
C VAL A 105 -3.17 -6.94 10.85
N LEU A 106 -2.88 -5.65 11.05
CA LEU A 106 -1.53 -5.13 11.36
C LEU A 106 -1.25 -5.03 12.87
N SER A 107 -2.05 -5.70 13.70
CA SER A 107 -2.08 -5.51 15.16
C SER A 107 -0.77 -5.76 15.89
N GLN A 108 0.19 -6.48 15.29
CA GLN A 108 1.49 -6.75 15.91
C GLN A 108 2.61 -5.80 15.43
N TYR A 109 2.55 -5.30 14.19
CA TYR A 109 3.67 -4.57 13.57
C TYR A 109 3.74 -3.10 13.98
N VAL A 110 2.60 -2.47 14.22
CA VAL A 110 2.54 -1.03 14.54
C VAL A 110 2.83 -0.75 16.02
N ARG A 111 2.50 -1.70 16.90
CA ARG A 111 2.74 -1.61 18.35
C ARG A 111 4.24 -1.64 18.70
N GLU A 112 5.04 -2.36 17.92
CA GLU A 112 6.50 -2.45 18.10
C GLU A 112 7.24 -1.19 17.62
N LYS A 113 6.64 -0.41 16.71
CA LYS A 113 7.27 0.74 16.04
C LYS A 113 6.81 2.11 16.57
N GLY A 114 5.80 2.17 17.43
CA GLY A 114 5.38 3.42 18.10
C GLY A 114 4.77 4.47 17.16
N ILE A 115 4.20 4.06 16.03
CA ILE A 115 3.57 4.98 15.07
C ILE A 115 2.24 5.46 15.67
N GLU A 116 2.19 6.73 16.09
CA GLU A 116 0.93 7.40 16.45
C GLU A 116 0.29 7.99 15.18
N LEU A 117 -0.96 7.58 14.90
CA LEU A 117 -1.81 8.22 13.88
C LEU A 117 -2.52 9.43 14.46
#